data_AF-A0A9E6PGA1-F1
#
_entry.id   AF-A0A9E6PGA1-F1
#
_cell.length_a   1.000
_cell.length_b   1.000
_cell.length_c   1.000
_cell.angle_alpha   90.00
_cell.angle_beta   90.00
_cell.angle_gamma   90.00
#
_symmetry.space_group_name_H-M   'P 1'
#
loop_
_entity.id
_entity.type
_entity.pdbx_description
1 polymer ?
#
loop_
_entity_poly.entity_id
_entity_poly.type
_entity_poly.pdbx_seq_one_letter_code
_entity_poly.pdbx_strand_id
1 'polypeptide(L)'
;MTKKIIPDPPPANRAFGTDNTASSTRLLDSLTFTRFRPVAPESVNKPSLFVIQQGVTAYDALAHVSRLLETAELNGDELSLHTDPFERALFWSMLHSVEMARAVVDALLDGVPVANQISPEN
;
A
#
# COMPACT_ATOMS: atom_id res chain seq x y z
N MET A 1 10.74 57.95 17.93
CA MET A 1 11.14 56.85 18.82
C MET A 1 10.00 55.83 18.87
N THR A 2 10.00 54.85 17.98
CA THR A 2 8.91 53.87 17.82
C THR A 2 9.36 52.52 18.38
N LYS A 3 8.74 52.07 19.48
CA LYS A 3 9.01 50.79 20.13
C LYS A 3 8.44 49.65 19.29
N LYS A 4 9.31 48.77 18.80
CA LYS A 4 8.96 47.55 18.06
C LYS A 4 8.13 46.64 18.97
N ILE A 5 6.86 46.45 18.63
CA ILE A 5 5.97 45.50 19.32
C ILE A 5 6.43 44.10 18.92
N ILE A 6 6.95 43.34 19.87
CA ILE A 6 7.34 41.94 19.67
C ILE A 6 6.05 41.11 19.82
N PRO A 7 5.63 40.32 18.81
CA PRO A 7 4.48 39.44 18.96
C PRO A 7 4.84 38.29 19.91
N ASP A 8 3.91 37.94 20.81
CA ASP A 8 4.03 36.77 21.67
C ASP A 8 4.21 35.48 20.86
N PRO A 9 5.03 34.53 21.32
CA PRO A 9 5.17 33.23 20.66
C PRO A 9 3.88 32.41 20.82
N PRO A 10 3.53 31.57 19.83
CA PRO A 10 2.34 30.74 19.91
C PRO A 10 2.46 29.71 21.04
N PRO A 11 1.34 29.32 21.68
CA PRO A 11 1.37 28.32 22.74
C PRO A 11 1.91 27.00 22.18
N ALA A 12 2.84 26.40 22.91
CA ALA A 12 3.40 25.09 22.61
C ALA A 12 2.26 24.08 22.41
N ASN A 13 2.24 23.47 21.22
CA ASN A 13 1.24 22.50 20.82
C ASN A 13 1.22 21.36 21.86
N ARG A 14 0.10 21.25 22.57
CA ARG A 14 -0.18 20.18 23.53
C ARG A 14 0.06 18.85 22.84
N ALA A 15 0.91 18.01 23.43
CA ALA A 15 1.32 16.70 22.91
C ALA A 15 0.12 15.93 22.32
N PHE A 16 0.11 15.80 20.99
CA PHE A 16 -0.70 14.78 20.32
C PHE A 16 -0.12 13.43 20.73
N GLY A 17 -0.93 12.60 21.38
CA GLY A 17 -0.53 11.30 21.91
C GLY A 17 0.22 10.47 20.88
N THR A 18 1.51 10.26 21.15
CA THR A 18 2.44 9.45 20.36
C THR A 18 2.29 7.94 20.60
N ASP A 19 1.37 7.54 21.47
CA ASP A 19 1.33 6.17 21.98
C ASP A 19 0.65 5.18 21.02
N ASN A 20 -0.19 5.68 20.09
CA ASN A 20 -0.96 4.85 19.16
C ASN A 20 -0.23 4.57 17.82
N THR A 21 0.71 5.44 17.44
CA THR A 21 1.47 5.26 16.19
C THR A 21 2.53 4.19 16.36
N ALA A 22 3.33 4.24 17.43
CA ALA A 22 4.40 3.29 17.71
C ALA A 22 3.91 1.83 17.88
N SER A 23 2.72 1.65 18.45
CA SER A 23 2.07 0.34 18.61
C SER A 23 1.50 -0.18 17.29
N SER A 24 0.98 0.69 16.42
CA SER A 24 0.56 0.32 15.06
C SER A 24 1.75 -0.06 14.17
N THR A 25 2.89 0.64 14.26
CA THR A 25 4.10 0.28 13.51
C THR A 25 4.56 -1.14 13.84
N ARG A 26 4.61 -1.49 15.14
CA ARG A 26 4.96 -2.85 15.60
C ARG A 26 3.97 -3.93 15.15
N LEU A 27 2.69 -3.57 14.93
CA LEU A 27 1.69 -4.50 14.38
C LEU A 27 1.88 -4.73 12.88
N LEU A 28 2.29 -3.69 12.14
CA LEU A 28 2.62 -3.81 10.71
C LEU A 28 3.88 -4.66 10.51
N ASP A 29 4.84 -4.60 11.44
CA ASP A 29 6.01 -5.48 11.46
C ASP A 29 5.63 -6.98 11.64
N SER A 30 4.39 -7.26 12.09
CA SER A 30 3.88 -8.62 12.33
C SER A 30 3.00 -9.16 11.19
N LEU A 31 2.93 -8.50 10.03
CA LEU A 31 2.21 -9.02 8.86
C LEU A 31 2.85 -10.34 8.39
N THR A 32 2.38 -11.45 8.92
CA THR A 32 2.96 -12.79 8.69
C THR A 32 2.07 -13.63 7.79
N PHE A 33 0.75 -13.61 8.04
CA PHE A 33 -0.21 -14.38 7.27
C PHE A 33 -1.48 -13.58 6.97
N THR A 34 -2.08 -13.86 5.84
CA THR A 34 -3.40 -13.36 5.48
C THR A 34 -4.45 -13.89 6.46
N ARG A 35 -5.47 -13.06 6.72
CA ARG A 35 -6.71 -13.48 7.37
C ARG A 35 -7.79 -13.66 6.33
N PHE A 36 -8.77 -14.50 6.66
CA PHE A 36 -9.95 -14.67 5.82
C PHE A 36 -10.63 -13.32 5.64
N ARG A 37 -10.85 -12.92 4.38
CA ARG A 37 -11.53 -11.65 4.06
C ARG A 37 -12.30 -11.74 2.75
N PRO A 38 -13.64 -11.64 2.76
CA PRO A 38 -14.41 -11.48 1.52
C PRO A 38 -14.02 -10.19 0.81
N VAL A 39 -13.88 -10.24 -0.51
CA VAL A 39 -13.73 -9.02 -1.33
C VAL A 39 -15.10 -8.33 -1.39
N ALA A 40 -15.13 -7.00 -1.39
CA ALA A 40 -16.39 -6.28 -1.41
C ALA A 40 -17.25 -6.72 -2.63
N PRO A 41 -18.51 -7.09 -2.42
CA PRO A 41 -19.38 -7.47 -3.53
C PRO A 41 -19.73 -6.24 -4.38
N GLU A 42 -20.04 -6.48 -5.65
CA GLU A 42 -20.47 -5.45 -6.61
C GLU A 42 -21.76 -4.74 -6.15
N SER A 43 -22.63 -5.44 -5.42
CA SER A 43 -23.83 -4.85 -4.82
C SER A 43 -24.19 -5.52 -3.50
N VAL A 44 -24.91 -4.80 -2.63
CA VAL A 44 -25.29 -5.23 -1.27
C VAL A 44 -26.06 -6.57 -1.27
N ASN A 45 -26.74 -6.90 -2.37
CA ASN A 45 -27.60 -8.08 -2.46
C ASN A 45 -26.93 -9.29 -3.14
N LYS A 46 -25.65 -9.19 -3.53
CA LYS A 46 -24.91 -10.29 -4.18
C LYS A 46 -23.84 -10.85 -3.24
N PRO A 47 -23.61 -12.17 -3.24
CA PRO A 47 -22.48 -12.75 -2.52
C PRO A 47 -21.16 -12.27 -3.13
N SER A 48 -20.10 -12.24 -2.33
CA SER A 48 -18.76 -11.95 -2.81
C SER A 48 -18.28 -13.05 -3.75
N LEU A 49 -17.75 -12.66 -4.92
CA LEU A 49 -17.19 -13.60 -5.90
C LEU A 49 -15.76 -14.04 -5.53
N PHE A 50 -15.04 -13.22 -4.77
CA PHE A 50 -13.64 -13.43 -4.44
C PHE A 50 -13.40 -13.35 -2.94
N VAL A 51 -12.46 -14.15 -2.45
CA VAL A 51 -12.12 -14.18 -1.04
C VAL A 51 -10.62 -14.32 -0.87
N ILE A 52 -10.07 -13.57 0.08
CA ILE A 52 -8.71 -13.78 0.56
C ILE A 52 -8.73 -14.96 1.51
N GLN A 53 -8.04 -16.04 1.13
CA GLN A 53 -7.88 -17.22 1.98
C GLN A 53 -6.96 -16.89 3.16
N GLN A 54 -7.24 -17.48 4.32
CA GLN A 54 -6.38 -17.33 5.50
C GLN A 54 -5.12 -18.20 5.39
N GLY A 55 -4.04 -17.78 6.04
CA GLY A 55 -2.83 -18.58 6.18
C GLY A 55 -1.86 -18.51 4.99
N VAL A 56 -2.12 -17.66 3.99
CA VAL A 56 -1.14 -17.35 2.94
C VAL A 56 -0.08 -16.44 3.54
N THR A 57 1.20 -16.70 3.30
CA THR A 57 2.28 -15.86 3.84
C THR A 57 2.18 -14.45 3.30
N ALA A 58 2.66 -13.46 4.06
CA ALA A 58 2.70 -12.08 3.58
C ALA A 58 3.54 -11.94 2.30
N TYR A 59 4.63 -12.70 2.18
CA TYR A 59 5.45 -12.75 0.96
C TYR A 59 4.63 -13.24 -0.24
N ASP A 60 4.01 -14.42 -0.16
CA ASP A 60 3.24 -14.99 -1.26
C ASP A 60 2.04 -14.10 -1.64
N ALA A 61 1.39 -13.51 -0.63
CA ALA A 61 0.29 -12.58 -0.84
C ALA A 61 0.75 -11.31 -1.58
N LEU A 62 1.86 -10.70 -1.17
CA LEU A 62 2.44 -9.53 -1.84
C LEU A 62 2.93 -9.86 -3.25
N ALA A 63 3.57 -11.01 -3.46
CA ALA A 63 3.96 -11.49 -4.79
C ALA A 63 2.76 -11.75 -5.70
N HIS A 64 1.60 -12.13 -5.14
CA HIS A 64 0.36 -12.21 -5.89
C HIS A 64 -0.21 -10.82 -6.20
N VAL A 65 -0.20 -9.89 -5.25
CA VAL A 65 -0.63 -8.50 -5.45
C VAL A 65 0.20 -7.82 -6.55
N SER A 66 1.52 -7.98 -6.56
CA SER A 66 2.38 -7.43 -7.62
C SER A 66 1.92 -7.88 -9.02
N ARG A 67 1.64 -9.19 -9.20
CA ARG A 67 1.11 -9.73 -10.47
C ARG A 67 -0.27 -9.19 -10.84
N LEU A 68 -1.15 -8.97 -9.86
CA LEU A 68 -2.46 -8.35 -10.11
C LEU A 68 -2.30 -6.90 -10.58
N LEU A 69 -1.36 -6.15 -10.00
CA LEU A 69 -1.04 -4.79 -10.41
C LEU A 69 -0.42 -4.76 -11.82
N GLU A 70 0.46 -5.72 -12.15
CA GLU A 70 0.96 -5.91 -13.54
C GLU A 70 -0.18 -6.02 -14.53
N THR A 71 -1.16 -6.86 -14.19
CA THR A 71 -2.28 -7.15 -15.08
C THR A 71 -3.14 -5.89 -15.24
N ALA A 72 -3.28 -5.09 -14.17
CA ALA A 72 -3.96 -3.81 -14.23
C ALA A 72 -3.19 -2.79 -15.08
N GLU A 73 -1.86 -2.75 -15.00
CA GLU A 73 -1.00 -1.90 -15.83
C GLU A 73 -1.13 -2.24 -17.31
N LEU A 74 -0.95 -3.52 -17.67
CA LEU A 74 -1.07 -3.99 -19.05
C LEU A 74 -2.46 -3.75 -19.65
N ASN A 75 -3.51 -3.99 -18.87
CA ASN A 75 -4.88 -3.69 -19.30
C ASN A 75 -5.09 -2.17 -19.43
N GLY A 76 -4.43 -1.39 -18.57
CA GLY A 76 -4.53 0.05 -18.55
C GLY A 76 -3.88 0.70 -19.78
N ASP A 77 -2.68 0.23 -20.14
CA ASP A 77 -1.97 0.67 -21.35
C ASP A 77 -2.82 0.48 -22.61
N GLU A 78 -3.46 -0.68 -22.76
CA GLU A 78 -4.36 -0.96 -23.89
C GLU A 78 -5.58 -0.02 -23.89
N LEU A 79 -6.20 0.20 -22.72
CA LEU A 79 -7.37 1.08 -22.61
C LEU A 79 -7.02 2.56 -22.88
N SER A 80 -5.79 2.98 -22.56
CA SER A 80 -5.31 4.35 -22.78
C SER A 80 -5.35 4.77 -24.25
N LEU A 81 -5.22 3.80 -25.16
CA LEU A 81 -5.25 4.00 -26.62
C LEU A 81 -6.64 4.39 -27.13
N HIS A 82 -7.68 4.04 -26.38
CA HIS A 82 -9.09 4.22 -26.75
C HIS A 82 -9.79 5.33 -25.98
N THR A 83 -9.09 5.98 -25.04
CA THR A 83 -9.67 7.00 -24.17
C THR A 83 -9.68 8.38 -24.86
N ASP A 84 -10.79 9.11 -24.71
CA ASP A 84 -10.90 10.51 -25.16
C ASP A 84 -9.77 11.39 -24.58
N PRO A 85 -9.28 12.42 -25.29
CA PRO A 85 -8.21 13.28 -24.80
C PRO A 85 -8.39 13.89 -23.40
N PHE A 86 -9.61 14.20 -22.96
CA PHE A 86 -9.87 14.79 -21.64
C PHE A 86 -9.80 13.71 -20.54
N GLU A 87 -10.47 12.58 -20.75
CA GLU A 87 -10.44 11.45 -19.82
C GLU A 87 -9.06 10.79 -19.73
N ARG A 88 -8.26 10.89 -20.80
CA ARG A 88 -6.91 10.30 -20.86
C ARG A 88 -5.97 10.84 -19.78
N ALA A 89 -6.06 12.12 -19.43
CA ALA A 89 -5.23 12.67 -18.36
C ALA A 89 -5.59 12.09 -16.97
N LEU A 90 -6.89 11.94 -16.68
CA LEU A 90 -7.38 11.31 -15.47
C LEU A 90 -7.02 9.83 -15.44
N PHE A 91 -7.16 9.15 -16.58
CA PHE A 91 -6.80 7.76 -16.76
C PHE A 91 -5.32 7.52 -16.49
N TRP A 92 -4.42 8.30 -17.10
CA TRP A 92 -2.99 8.20 -16.83
C TRP A 92 -2.67 8.48 -15.36
N SER A 93 -3.30 9.47 -14.73
CA SER A 93 -3.08 9.72 -13.29
C SER A 93 -3.45 8.52 -12.41
N MET A 94 -4.51 7.80 -12.76
CA MET A 94 -4.89 6.55 -12.09
C MET A 94 -3.86 5.45 -12.37
N LEU A 95 -3.44 5.27 -13.63
CA LEU A 95 -2.48 4.25 -14.04
C LEU A 95 -1.13 4.41 -13.33
N HIS A 96 -0.59 5.63 -13.25
CA HIS A 96 0.63 5.89 -12.47
C HIS A 96 0.47 5.55 -10.99
N SER A 97 -0.74 5.67 -10.42
CA SER A 97 -0.97 5.24 -9.03
C SER A 97 -0.87 3.72 -8.88
N VAL A 98 -1.24 2.96 -9.91
CA VAL A 98 -1.08 1.50 -9.96
C VAL A 98 0.40 1.12 -10.08
N GLU A 99 1.13 1.75 -11.01
CA GLU A 99 2.58 1.55 -11.19
C GLU A 99 3.36 1.82 -9.89
N MET A 100 3.04 2.93 -9.23
CA MET A 100 3.65 3.28 -7.94
C MET A 100 3.32 2.25 -6.86
N ALA A 101 2.09 1.74 -6.82
CA ALA A 101 1.71 0.69 -5.88
C ALA A 101 2.49 -0.60 -6.14
N ARG A 102 2.68 -1.00 -7.40
CA ARG A 102 3.48 -2.17 -7.77
C ARG A 102 4.93 -1.99 -7.35
N ALA A 103 5.54 -0.85 -7.67
CA ALA A 103 6.93 -0.55 -7.31
C ALA A 103 7.17 -0.62 -5.80
N VAL A 104 6.21 -0.14 -4.98
CA VAL A 104 6.29 -0.27 -3.52
C VAL A 104 6.22 -1.73 -3.08
N VAL A 105 5.34 -2.54 -3.67
CA VAL A 105 5.23 -3.97 -3.35
C VAL A 105 6.51 -4.72 -3.74
N ASP A 106 7.06 -4.47 -4.93
CA ASP A 106 8.29 -5.09 -5.40
C ASP A 106 9.47 -4.71 -4.48
N ALA A 107 9.57 -3.44 -4.08
CA ALA A 107 10.58 -2.99 -3.12
C ALA A 107 10.47 -3.67 -1.74
N LEU A 108 9.25 -3.97 -1.28
CA LEU A 108 9.03 -4.72 -0.03
C LEU A 108 9.48 -6.18 -0.16
N LEU A 109 9.26 -6.81 -1.32
CA LEU A 109 9.66 -8.18 -1.60
C LEU A 109 11.20 -8.30 -1.72
N ASP A 110 11.85 -7.34 -2.38
CA ASP A 110 13.31 -7.28 -2.52
C ASP A 110 14.02 -7.01 -1.18
N GLY A 111 13.36 -6.29 -0.27
CA GLY A 111 13.88 -5.98 1.06
C GLY A 111 13.88 -7.16 2.04
N VAL A 112 13.32 -8.32 1.68
CA VAL A 112 13.28 -9.50 2.55
C VAL A 112 14.69 -10.08 2.67
N PRO A 113 15.31 -10.08 3.86
CA PRO A 113 16.64 -10.62 4.03
C PRO A 113 16.64 -12.12 3.72
N VAL A 114 17.51 -12.53 2.80
CA VAL A 114 17.80 -13.96 2.56
C VAL A 114 18.41 -14.49 3.86
N ALA A 115 17.60 -15.13 4.69
CA ALA A 115 18.08 -15.82 5.87
C ALA A 115 19.11 -16.87 5.41
N ASN A 116 20.37 -16.62 5.77
CA ASN A 116 21.55 -17.44 5.45
C ASN A 116 21.22 -18.94 5.47
N GLN A 117 21.13 -19.54 4.27
CA GLN A 117 21.29 -20.98 4.11
C GLN A 117 22.77 -21.31 4.31
N ILE A 118 23.20 -21.32 5.56
CA ILE A 118 24.46 -21.94 5.96
C ILE A 118 24.06 -23.18 6.75
N SER A 119 23.87 -24.28 6.05
CA SER A 119 23.85 -25.60 6.67
C SER A 119 25.21 -25.83 7.34
N PRO A 120 25.27 -26.37 8.56
CA PRO A 120 26.53 -26.84 9.10
C PRO A 120 26.95 -28.07 8.28
N GLU A 121 28.04 -27.95 7.52
CA GLU A 121 28.74 -29.11 6.98
C GLU A 121 29.33 -29.90 8.15
N ASN A 122 29.17 -31.21 8.06
CA ASN A 122 29.38 -32.23 9.08
C ASN A 122 30.87 -32.47 9.38
#